data_AF-A0A2D7WHZ4-F1
#
_entry.id   AF-A0A2D7WHZ4-F1
#
_cell.length_a   1.000
_cell.length_b   1.000
_cell.length_c   1.000
_cell.angle_alpha   90.00
_cell.angle_beta   90.00
_cell.angle_gamma   90.00
#
_symmetry.space_group_name_H-M   'P 1'
#
loop_
_entity.id
_entity.type
_entity.pdbx_description
1 polymer ?
#
loop_
_entity_poly.entity_id
_entity_poly.type
_entity_poly.pdbx_seq_one_letter_code
_entity_poly.pdbx_strand_id
1 'polypeptide(L)'
;MNGVFSYRQGDAVSFRLGGLSLGSAQGAAIITLLDLVDGARAAANSGSSTDEVLDDFPAIVNLARLLQSLDVDGDSGNGIQIPSEAAQKVSAYVNSIDFTDPDMFADSDKPAVKFICEVKAARGIPACSESNIVDEDAARSEVKDTEEQRRTGNINELPIVSAGADLVVAEAGSVTLQGSAQDNDGNVTGTLWQQTDRNGVAINGSIEINNPGSLTASFTAPEVDQDRIFYFSLTATDNDGDRASDTVAVLVRDSSGGGNARPVANAGVDQNVESGEVVVLDGSNSEDLDGQITSYSWSQIDEDGNSVSNGVALQNGDTAEASFTAPSVDVITQLRFRLTVSDNESATDFDDITINVSPEDTEPENVSPVANAGDDQNAIAGESVTLDASASSDADGDELSYSWEQTDDTDIQLTGADTKVASFTAPDVSESRTLTFKVTVSDGALSADDHVSVVVAPAPAVCDPADPGTYQQCFAICTDGDPDTACPLPYEDFSPNPEQFEEVFSQLQACADQDPETQCLLPLEGEPEFPSQIEEVLGELCDDASNPQQCLTDGQDAICSAFDPNSETPFCGGGDPGTPPELPVDPTDLLGELCEDTSNPQQCL
;
A
#
# COMPACT_ATOMS: atom_id res chain seq x y z
N MET A 1 -1.67 -2.26 22.06
CA MET A 1 -2.26 -1.65 20.85
C MET A 1 -2.46 -2.78 19.87
N ASN A 2 -3.69 -3.09 19.46
CA ASN A 2 -4.00 -4.28 18.65
C ASN A 2 -3.79 -4.02 17.13
N GLY A 3 -2.81 -3.19 16.75
CA GLY A 3 -2.43 -2.98 15.35
C GLY A 3 -3.36 -2.15 14.45
N VAL A 4 -4.48 -1.62 14.96
CA VAL A 4 -5.44 -0.80 14.16
C VAL A 4 -5.14 0.70 14.29
N PHE A 5 -5.20 1.46 13.19
CA PHE A 5 -4.93 2.91 13.17
C PHE A 5 -5.89 3.63 12.20
N SER A 6 -6.44 4.77 12.63
CA SER A 6 -7.21 5.66 11.74
C SER A 6 -6.30 6.73 11.12
N TYR A 7 -6.42 6.92 9.80
CA TYR A 7 -5.66 7.91 9.04
C TYR A 7 -6.53 8.44 7.89
N ARG A 8 -6.16 9.58 7.28
CA ARG A 8 -6.86 10.08 6.09
C ARG A 8 -6.26 9.46 4.84
N GLN A 9 -7.08 9.26 3.81
CA GLN A 9 -6.58 8.78 2.52
C GLN A 9 -5.41 9.64 2.03
N GLY A 10 -4.30 9.01 1.68
CA GLY A 10 -3.07 9.67 1.25
C GLY A 10 -2.10 10.08 2.37
N ASP A 11 -2.48 9.96 3.64
CA ASP A 11 -1.55 10.18 4.76
C ASP A 11 -0.44 9.13 4.76
N ALA A 12 0.76 9.55 5.16
CA ALA A 12 1.85 8.64 5.49
C ALA A 12 1.77 8.27 6.98
N VAL A 13 1.70 6.98 7.27
CA VAL A 13 1.71 6.42 8.62
C VAL A 13 3.15 6.07 8.99
N SER A 14 3.63 6.59 10.12
CA SER A 14 4.98 6.32 10.62
C SER A 14 4.93 5.52 11.92
N PHE A 15 5.64 4.39 11.94
CA PHE A 15 5.69 3.48 13.08
C PHE A 15 6.96 3.71 13.88
N ARG A 16 6.82 3.82 15.21
CA ARG A 16 7.94 4.12 16.12
C ARG A 16 7.79 3.37 17.43
N LEU A 17 8.92 2.88 17.94
CA LEU A 17 9.04 2.42 19.32
C LEU A 17 9.83 3.46 20.11
N GLY A 18 9.12 4.30 20.88
CA GLY A 18 9.74 5.45 21.53
C GLY A 18 10.47 6.35 20.51
N GLY A 19 11.80 6.42 20.62
CA GLY A 19 12.64 7.17 19.67
C GLY A 19 13.08 6.40 18.42
N LEU A 20 12.91 5.07 18.39
CA LEU A 20 13.35 4.21 17.28
C LEU A 20 12.30 4.22 16.16
N SER A 21 12.75 4.54 14.95
CA SER A 21 11.91 4.48 13.75
C SER A 21 11.82 3.04 13.26
N LEU A 22 10.61 2.51 13.11
CA LEU A 22 10.37 1.18 12.55
C LEU A 22 10.13 1.23 11.03
N GLY A 23 9.71 2.39 10.52
CA GLY A 23 9.47 2.63 9.10
C GLY A 23 8.23 3.51 8.90
N SER A 24 7.90 3.75 7.64
CA SER A 24 6.70 4.50 7.26
C SER A 24 6.12 3.95 5.98
N ALA A 25 4.81 3.94 5.88
CA ALA A 25 4.06 3.51 4.70
C ALA A 25 2.98 4.54 4.38
N GLN A 26 2.47 4.52 3.15
CA GLN A 26 1.22 5.18 2.85
C GLN A 26 0.08 4.43 3.55
N GLY A 27 -0.87 5.16 4.13
CA GLY A 27 -2.02 4.56 4.80
C GLY A 27 -2.81 3.66 3.85
N ALA A 28 -2.98 2.39 4.24
CA ALA A 28 -3.72 1.37 3.51
C ALA A 28 -4.51 0.50 4.51
N ALA A 29 -5.61 -0.09 4.05
CA ALA A 29 -6.49 -0.92 4.90
C ALA A 29 -5.71 -2.03 5.63
N ILE A 30 -4.65 -2.54 4.99
CA ILE A 30 -3.69 -3.47 5.57
C ILE A 30 -2.28 -2.96 5.24
N ILE A 31 -1.46 -2.80 6.27
CA ILE A 31 -0.03 -2.45 6.16
C ILE A 31 0.75 -3.61 6.77
N THR A 32 1.75 -4.11 6.04
CA THR A 32 2.65 -5.16 6.53
C THR A 32 4.08 -4.62 6.66
N LEU A 33 5.01 -5.45 7.17
CA LEU A 33 6.41 -5.07 7.27
C LEU A 33 7.09 -4.79 5.91
N LEU A 34 6.56 -5.33 4.81
CA LEU A 34 7.06 -5.01 3.45
C LEU A 34 6.75 -3.56 3.06
N ASP A 35 5.65 -2.99 3.57
CA ASP A 35 5.28 -1.61 3.28
C ASP A 35 6.13 -0.60 4.07
N LEU A 36 6.76 -1.03 5.16
CA LEU A 36 7.59 -0.18 6.02
C LEU A 36 9.02 -0.02 5.50
N VAL A 37 9.46 -0.91 4.62
CA VAL A 37 10.82 -0.94 4.08
C VAL A 37 10.81 -0.46 2.64
N ASP A 38 11.51 0.65 2.38
CA ASP A 38 11.57 1.28 1.06
C ASP A 38 11.98 0.29 -0.04
N GLY A 39 11.16 0.18 -1.09
CA GLY A 39 11.42 -0.67 -2.26
C GLY A 39 10.97 -2.13 -2.11
N ALA A 40 10.76 -2.64 -0.89
CA ALA A 40 10.38 -4.04 -0.68
C ALA A 40 9.02 -4.39 -1.30
N ARG A 41 8.00 -3.53 -1.08
CA ARG A 41 6.69 -3.70 -1.70
C ARG A 41 6.74 -3.67 -3.23
N ALA A 42 7.55 -2.78 -3.80
CA ALA A 42 7.71 -2.68 -5.25
C ALA A 42 8.37 -3.95 -5.82
N ALA A 43 9.36 -4.52 -5.11
CA ALA A 43 9.98 -5.78 -5.47
C ALA A 43 8.97 -6.95 -5.43
N ALA A 44 8.16 -7.07 -4.38
CA ALA A 44 7.11 -8.07 -4.30
C ALA A 44 6.09 -7.95 -5.45
N ASN A 45 5.70 -6.73 -5.80
CA ASN A 45 4.77 -6.46 -6.91
C ASN A 45 5.37 -6.72 -8.30
N SER A 46 6.70 -6.83 -8.42
CA SER A 46 7.39 -7.10 -9.67
C SER A 46 7.41 -8.60 -10.06
N GLY A 47 6.79 -9.45 -9.25
CA GLY A 47 6.69 -10.90 -9.48
C GLY A 47 7.73 -11.74 -8.75
N SER A 48 8.60 -11.12 -7.93
CA SER A 48 9.47 -11.83 -7.00
C SER A 48 8.65 -12.57 -5.95
N SER A 49 9.08 -13.77 -5.59
CA SER A 49 8.51 -14.49 -4.45
C SER A 49 8.83 -13.77 -3.14
N THR A 50 7.98 -13.97 -2.12
CA THR A 50 8.22 -13.38 -0.79
C THR A 50 9.59 -13.78 -0.23
N ASP A 51 10.06 -15.00 -0.48
CA ASP A 51 11.39 -15.44 -0.05
C ASP A 51 12.52 -14.63 -0.69
N GLU A 52 12.44 -14.36 -2.00
CA GLU A 52 13.44 -13.54 -2.71
C GLU A 52 13.43 -12.10 -2.17
N VAL A 53 12.26 -11.54 -1.88
CA VAL A 53 12.15 -10.20 -1.27
C VAL A 53 12.76 -10.19 0.12
N LEU A 54 12.53 -11.20 0.96
CA LEU A 54 13.09 -11.24 2.31
C LEU A 54 14.62 -11.41 2.31
N ASP A 55 15.18 -12.04 1.28
CA ASP A 55 16.63 -12.16 1.09
C ASP A 55 17.28 -10.83 0.65
N ASP A 56 16.61 -10.07 -0.22
CA ASP A 56 17.09 -8.78 -0.71
C ASP A 56 16.91 -7.64 0.32
N PHE A 57 15.95 -7.77 1.23
CA PHE A 57 15.57 -6.76 2.21
C PHE A 57 15.65 -7.28 3.66
N PRO A 58 16.86 -7.43 4.24
CA PRO A 58 17.06 -7.99 5.59
C PRO A 58 16.38 -7.18 6.70
N ALA A 59 16.08 -5.90 6.44
CA ALA A 59 15.36 -5.03 7.36
C ALA A 59 13.97 -5.55 7.74
N ILE A 60 13.27 -6.22 6.81
CA ILE A 60 11.93 -6.77 7.06
C ILE A 60 12.01 -7.86 8.13
N VAL A 61 12.92 -8.81 7.93
CA VAL A 61 13.15 -9.93 8.85
C VAL A 61 13.65 -9.42 10.20
N ASN A 62 14.56 -8.44 10.19
CA ASN A 62 15.09 -7.86 11.43
C ASN A 62 14.02 -7.10 12.24
N LEU A 63 13.09 -6.41 11.57
CA LEU A 63 11.94 -5.77 12.20
C LEU A 63 11.02 -6.82 12.84
N ALA A 64 10.66 -7.87 12.09
CA ALA A 64 9.83 -8.96 12.58
C ALA A 64 10.46 -9.62 13.82
N ARG A 65 11.75 -9.97 13.75
CA ARG A 65 12.50 -10.54 14.87
C ARG A 65 12.52 -9.63 16.09
N LEU A 66 12.73 -8.32 15.90
CA LEU A 66 12.73 -7.37 17.02
C LEU A 66 11.36 -7.34 17.72
N LEU A 67 10.29 -7.18 16.95
CA LEU A 67 8.93 -7.02 17.48
C LEU A 67 8.46 -8.28 18.20
N GLN A 68 8.58 -9.45 17.56
CA GLN A 68 8.21 -10.72 18.18
C GLN A 68 9.09 -11.05 19.40
N SER A 69 10.37 -10.66 19.40
CA SER A 69 11.24 -10.88 20.57
C SER A 69 10.92 -9.98 21.75
N LEU A 70 10.33 -8.80 21.50
CA LEU A 70 9.92 -7.85 22.55
C LEU A 70 8.55 -8.17 23.14
N ASP A 71 7.81 -9.06 22.48
CA ASP A 71 6.49 -9.47 22.87
C ASP A 71 6.42 -9.92 24.34
N VAL A 72 5.30 -9.59 24.99
CA VAL A 72 5.17 -9.65 26.46
C VAL A 72 5.26 -11.09 26.95
N ASP A 73 4.55 -12.00 26.31
CA ASP A 73 4.51 -13.42 26.62
C ASP A 73 5.32 -14.27 25.64
N GLY A 74 5.68 -13.71 24.48
CA GLY A 74 6.51 -14.36 23.47
C GLY A 74 5.70 -15.32 22.59
N ASP A 75 4.38 -15.15 22.51
CA ASP A 75 3.48 -15.87 21.62
C ASP A 75 2.88 -14.90 20.60
N SER A 76 3.56 -14.70 19.47
CA SER A 76 3.11 -13.77 18.43
C SER A 76 1.74 -14.12 17.83
N GLY A 77 1.31 -15.38 17.98
CA GLY A 77 0.00 -15.84 17.52
C GLY A 77 -1.17 -15.22 18.27
N ASN A 78 -0.94 -14.47 19.36
CA ASN A 78 -1.99 -13.71 20.05
C ASN A 78 -1.90 -12.19 19.86
N GLY A 79 -1.17 -11.78 18.82
CA GLY A 79 -0.87 -10.39 18.53
C GLY A 79 0.32 -9.88 19.37
N ILE A 80 1.10 -8.99 18.80
CA ILE A 80 2.33 -8.51 19.45
C ILE A 80 2.02 -7.44 20.49
N GLN A 81 2.30 -7.73 21.76
CA GLN A 81 2.21 -6.77 22.86
C GLN A 81 3.60 -6.25 23.23
N ILE A 82 3.88 -4.99 22.89
CA ILE A 82 5.16 -4.37 23.25
C ILE A 82 5.05 -3.69 24.62
N PRO A 83 5.88 -4.09 25.60
CA PRO A 83 5.81 -3.53 26.96
C PRO A 83 6.28 -2.07 27.00
N SER A 84 5.73 -1.27 27.92
CA SER A 84 6.05 0.16 28.04
C SER A 84 7.55 0.43 28.31
N GLU A 85 8.24 -0.50 28.97
CA GLU A 85 9.68 -0.46 29.22
C GLU A 85 10.50 -0.45 27.93
N ALA A 86 9.99 -1.05 26.85
CA ALA A 86 10.64 -1.03 25.56
C ALA A 86 10.76 0.41 25.03
N ALA A 87 9.67 1.17 25.08
CA ALA A 87 9.68 2.58 24.66
C ALA A 87 10.62 3.45 25.53
N GLN A 88 10.77 3.13 26.82
CA GLN A 88 11.66 3.88 27.73
C GLN A 88 13.14 3.59 27.45
N LYS A 89 13.48 2.31 27.29
CA LYS A 89 14.88 1.84 27.18
C LYS A 89 15.47 2.02 25.79
N VAL A 90 14.64 2.00 24.74
CA VAL A 90 15.09 2.10 23.35
C VAL A 90 15.85 3.40 23.07
N SER A 91 15.63 4.45 23.86
CA SER A 91 16.33 5.74 23.75
C SER A 91 17.86 5.64 23.80
N ALA A 92 18.42 4.64 24.48
CA ALA A 92 19.86 4.38 24.52
C ALA A 92 20.40 3.68 23.27
N TYR A 93 19.52 3.10 22.44
CA TYR A 93 19.85 2.22 21.33
C TYR A 93 19.45 2.77 19.95
N VAL A 94 18.73 3.90 19.88
CA VAL A 94 18.22 4.48 18.62
C VAL A 94 19.29 4.65 17.54
N ASN A 95 20.53 5.00 17.93
CA ASN A 95 21.62 5.25 16.97
C ASN A 95 22.48 4.01 16.69
N SER A 96 22.20 2.87 17.32
CA SER A 96 23.01 1.65 17.23
C SER A 96 22.23 0.45 16.70
N ILE A 97 20.91 0.48 16.72
CA ILE A 97 20.05 -0.47 16.01
C ILE A 97 19.97 -0.05 14.55
N ASP A 98 20.42 -0.94 13.67
CA ASP A 98 20.36 -0.79 12.22
C ASP A 98 19.66 -2.03 11.64
N PHE A 99 18.43 -1.85 11.16
CA PHE A 99 17.65 -2.95 10.59
C PHE A 99 18.26 -3.49 9.31
N THR A 100 19.11 -2.73 8.61
CA THR A 100 19.75 -3.21 7.38
C THR A 100 20.94 -4.13 7.64
N ASP A 101 21.43 -4.24 8.88
CA ASP A 101 22.52 -5.14 9.26
C ASP A 101 21.99 -6.60 9.32
N PRO A 102 22.40 -7.51 8.40
CA PRO A 102 21.97 -8.92 8.46
C PRO A 102 22.46 -9.63 9.73
N ASP A 103 23.52 -9.10 10.37
CA ASP A 103 24.05 -9.64 11.62
C ASP A 103 23.48 -8.93 12.86
N MET A 104 22.36 -8.19 12.77
CA MET A 104 21.79 -7.39 13.87
C MET A 104 21.55 -8.21 15.16
N PHE A 105 21.30 -9.51 15.02
CA PHE A 105 21.06 -10.46 16.12
C PHE A 105 22.09 -11.60 16.19
N ALA A 106 23.25 -11.45 15.55
CA ALA A 106 24.22 -12.54 15.42
C ALA A 106 24.81 -13.02 16.75
N ASP A 107 24.91 -12.13 17.75
CA ASP A 107 25.42 -12.47 19.08
C ASP A 107 24.89 -11.55 20.18
N SER A 108 25.09 -11.96 21.44
CA SER A 108 24.72 -11.22 22.65
C SER A 108 25.39 -9.85 22.83
N ASP A 109 26.45 -9.56 22.06
CA ASP A 109 27.11 -8.26 22.09
C ASP A 109 26.44 -7.22 21.19
N LYS A 110 25.60 -7.64 20.25
CA LYS A 110 24.86 -6.76 19.34
C LYS A 110 23.88 -5.85 20.10
N PRO A 111 23.73 -4.57 19.67
CA PRO A 111 22.85 -3.60 20.34
C PRO A 111 21.39 -4.05 20.46
N ALA A 112 20.84 -4.70 19.42
CA ALA A 112 19.45 -5.16 19.44
C ALA A 112 19.21 -6.26 20.48
N VAL A 113 20.13 -7.21 20.62
CA VAL A 113 20.04 -8.28 21.63
C VAL A 113 20.14 -7.70 23.04
N LYS A 114 21.07 -6.78 23.26
CA LYS A 114 21.21 -6.05 24.55
C LYS A 114 19.94 -5.29 24.91
N PHE A 115 19.37 -4.57 23.94
CA PHE A 115 18.11 -3.85 24.12
C PHE A 115 16.98 -4.76 24.57
N ILE A 116 16.70 -5.84 23.83
CA ILE A 116 15.64 -6.81 24.18
C ILE A 116 15.89 -7.38 25.57
N CYS A 117 17.13 -7.75 25.88
CA CYS A 117 17.45 -8.31 27.18
C CYS A 117 17.30 -7.32 28.33
N GLU A 118 17.58 -6.04 28.14
CA GLU A 118 17.32 -5.02 29.18
C GLU A 118 15.84 -4.76 29.41
N VAL A 119 15.01 -4.88 28.36
CA VAL A 119 13.55 -4.81 28.46
C VAL A 119 13.02 -6.01 29.25
N LYS A 120 13.42 -7.23 28.86
CA LYS A 120 13.03 -8.47 29.56
C LYS A 120 13.51 -8.48 31.02
N ALA A 121 14.73 -8.00 31.29
CA ALA A 121 15.28 -7.92 32.64
C ALA A 121 14.50 -6.95 33.54
N ALA A 122 14.01 -5.83 33.02
CA ALA A 122 13.18 -4.90 33.79
C ALA A 122 11.84 -5.52 34.21
N ARG A 123 11.36 -6.49 33.44
CA ARG A 123 10.15 -7.29 33.72
C ARG A 123 10.43 -8.51 34.61
N GLY A 124 11.64 -8.63 35.14
CA GLY A 124 12.02 -9.69 36.08
C GLY A 124 12.57 -10.97 35.47
N ILE A 125 12.88 -10.99 34.16
CA ILE A 125 13.47 -12.15 33.47
C ILE A 125 15.00 -12.10 33.63
N PRO A 126 15.64 -12.89 34.52
CA PRO A 126 17.02 -12.64 34.94
C PRO A 126 18.09 -13.26 34.03
N ALA A 127 17.72 -14.14 33.10
CA ALA A 127 18.63 -14.93 32.27
C ALA A 127 18.34 -14.74 30.77
N CYS A 128 18.24 -13.48 30.32
CA CYS A 128 18.08 -13.22 28.91
C CYS A 128 19.37 -13.55 28.13
N SER A 129 19.25 -14.32 27.07
CA SER A 129 20.32 -14.70 26.14
C SER A 129 19.80 -14.73 24.70
N GLU A 130 20.67 -15.08 23.73
CA GLU A 130 20.29 -15.25 22.32
C GLU A 130 19.10 -16.21 22.12
N SER A 131 18.90 -17.18 23.03
CA SER A 131 17.76 -18.10 22.97
C SER A 131 16.40 -17.45 23.27
N ASN A 132 16.39 -16.17 23.68
CA ASN A 132 15.18 -15.39 23.92
C ASN A 132 14.85 -14.46 22.74
N ILE A 133 15.64 -14.53 21.67
CA ILE A 133 15.43 -13.83 20.42
C ILE A 133 14.78 -14.80 19.45
N VAL A 134 13.72 -14.35 18.79
CA VAL A 134 13.05 -15.12 17.73
C VAL A 134 14.05 -15.40 16.61
N ASP A 135 14.08 -16.66 16.19
CA ASP A 135 14.93 -17.10 15.10
C ASP A 135 14.45 -16.56 13.75
N GLU A 136 15.33 -16.60 12.76
CA GLU A 136 15.05 -16.06 11.44
C GLU A 136 13.92 -16.79 10.73
N ASP A 137 13.83 -18.11 10.86
CA ASP A 137 12.83 -18.92 10.17
C ASP A 137 11.41 -18.61 10.69
N ALA A 138 11.26 -18.50 12.01
CA ALA A 138 10.00 -18.09 12.64
C ALA A 138 9.57 -16.68 12.20
N ALA A 139 10.50 -15.73 12.18
CA ALA A 139 10.20 -14.36 11.73
C ALA A 139 9.83 -14.29 10.24
N ARG A 140 10.47 -15.10 9.40
CA ARG A 140 10.13 -15.21 7.98
C ARG A 140 8.75 -15.83 7.78
N SER A 141 8.37 -16.83 8.59
CA SER A 141 7.03 -17.44 8.52
C SER A 141 5.95 -16.39 8.79
N GLU A 142 6.08 -15.66 9.89
CA GLU A 142 5.14 -14.60 10.28
C GLU A 142 4.95 -13.54 9.18
N VAL A 143 6.04 -13.10 8.55
CA VAL A 143 5.97 -12.13 7.45
C VAL A 143 5.24 -12.70 6.24
N LYS A 144 5.42 -13.99 5.93
CA LYS A 144 4.69 -14.63 4.82
C LYS A 144 3.21 -14.77 5.12
N ASP A 145 2.88 -15.12 6.36
CA ASP A 145 1.49 -15.31 6.78
C ASP A 145 0.73 -13.98 6.70
N THR A 146 1.32 -12.89 7.20
CA THR A 146 0.76 -11.53 7.08
C THR A 146 0.66 -11.03 5.63
N GLU A 147 1.60 -11.39 4.75
CA GLU A 147 1.50 -11.10 3.32
C GLU A 147 0.37 -11.86 2.62
N GLU A 148 0.13 -13.12 3.00
CA GLU A 148 -0.96 -13.90 2.44
C GLU A 148 -2.32 -13.39 2.92
N GLN A 149 -2.46 -13.01 4.19
CA GLN A 149 -3.65 -12.34 4.72
C GLN A 149 -3.93 -11.03 3.97
N ARG A 150 -2.90 -10.19 3.78
CA ARG A 150 -3.01 -8.97 2.96
C ARG A 150 -3.47 -9.29 1.53
N ARG A 151 -2.88 -10.29 0.88
CA ARG A 151 -3.17 -10.65 -0.52
C ARG A 151 -4.59 -11.17 -0.70
N THR A 152 -5.09 -11.93 0.28
CA THR A 152 -6.43 -12.52 0.24
C THR A 152 -7.52 -11.57 0.73
N GLY A 153 -7.15 -10.56 1.53
CA GLY A 153 -8.09 -9.69 2.23
C GLY A 153 -8.78 -10.36 3.42
N ASN A 154 -8.47 -11.64 3.68
CA ASN A 154 -8.96 -12.38 4.83
C ASN A 154 -7.96 -12.19 5.97
N ILE A 155 -8.15 -11.13 6.74
CA ILE A 155 -7.41 -10.92 7.98
C ILE A 155 -8.04 -11.85 9.02
N ASN A 156 -7.22 -12.70 9.63
CA ASN A 156 -7.69 -13.55 10.71
C ASN A 156 -8.00 -12.69 11.95
N GLU A 157 -9.18 -12.86 12.54
CA GLU A 157 -9.53 -12.28 13.83
C GLU A 157 -9.13 -13.24 14.95
N LEU A 158 -8.28 -12.79 15.88
CA LEU A 158 -7.91 -13.61 17.04
C LEU A 158 -9.16 -14.08 17.81
N PRO A 159 -9.16 -15.32 18.35
CA PRO A 159 -10.32 -15.82 19.08
C PRO A 159 -10.57 -14.98 20.33
N ILE A 160 -11.84 -14.73 20.65
CA ILE A 160 -12.27 -14.09 21.88
C ILE A 160 -12.31 -15.15 22.98
N VAL A 161 -11.45 -15.02 23.99
CA VAL A 161 -11.36 -15.97 25.12
C VAL A 161 -11.65 -15.28 26.45
N SER A 162 -12.28 -16.02 27.37
CA SER A 162 -12.37 -15.65 28.78
C SER A 162 -12.15 -16.88 29.67
N ALA A 163 -11.28 -16.76 30.66
CA ALA A 163 -10.98 -17.75 31.68
C ALA A 163 -12.10 -17.83 32.76
N GLY A 164 -13.09 -16.94 32.69
CA GLY A 164 -14.16 -16.84 33.68
C GLY A 164 -13.75 -16.06 34.93
N ALA A 165 -14.61 -16.07 35.94
CA ALA A 165 -14.39 -15.29 37.16
C ALA A 165 -13.34 -15.93 38.08
N ASP A 166 -12.66 -15.09 38.84
CA ASP A 166 -11.76 -15.49 39.91
C ASP A 166 -12.48 -16.37 40.95
N LEU A 167 -11.72 -17.30 41.54
CA LEU A 167 -12.26 -18.37 42.38
C LEU A 167 -11.65 -18.35 43.77
N VAL A 168 -12.47 -18.67 44.79
CA VAL A 168 -11.97 -18.90 46.15
C VAL A 168 -12.36 -20.29 46.62
N VAL A 169 -11.38 -21.00 47.16
CA VAL A 169 -11.53 -22.40 47.59
C VAL A 169 -10.77 -22.62 48.90
N ALA A 170 -11.26 -23.52 49.75
CA ALA A 170 -10.45 -24.02 50.86
C ALA A 170 -9.39 -25.00 50.33
N GLU A 171 -8.24 -25.10 51.01
CA GLU A 171 -7.27 -26.16 50.73
C GLU A 171 -7.92 -27.56 50.68
N ALA A 172 -7.35 -28.44 49.84
CA ALA A 172 -7.91 -29.75 49.49
C ALA A 172 -9.31 -29.74 48.85
N GLY A 173 -9.91 -28.56 48.62
CA GLY A 173 -11.16 -28.41 47.89
C GLY A 173 -11.00 -28.68 46.40
N SER A 174 -12.10 -29.05 45.73
CA SER A 174 -12.13 -29.19 44.28
C SER A 174 -12.46 -27.85 43.64
N VAL A 175 -11.64 -27.44 42.67
CA VAL A 175 -11.83 -26.23 41.87
C VAL A 175 -12.28 -26.63 40.48
N THR A 176 -13.28 -25.94 39.95
CA THR A 176 -13.69 -26.05 38.54
C THR A 176 -13.36 -24.74 37.85
N LEU A 177 -12.49 -24.81 36.84
CA LEU A 177 -12.16 -23.70 35.95
C LEU A 177 -13.14 -23.75 34.79
N GLN A 178 -13.88 -22.68 34.57
CA GLN A 178 -14.89 -22.60 33.51
C GLN A 178 -14.68 -21.33 32.70
N GLY A 179 -14.22 -21.51 31.47
CA GLY A 179 -14.03 -20.41 30.52
C GLY A 179 -14.94 -20.53 29.29
N SER A 180 -14.83 -19.54 28.41
CA SER A 180 -15.47 -19.46 27.11
C SER A 180 -14.45 -19.09 26.04
N ALA A 181 -14.67 -19.57 24.82
CA ALA A 181 -13.91 -19.14 23.66
C ALA A 181 -14.86 -19.07 22.45
N GLN A 182 -14.73 -18.01 21.66
CA GLN A 182 -15.45 -17.79 20.43
C GLN A 182 -14.48 -17.26 19.38
N ASP A 183 -14.81 -17.47 18.13
CA ASP A 183 -14.09 -16.93 16.99
C ASP A 183 -15.13 -16.35 16.02
N ASN A 184 -14.86 -15.16 15.47
CA ASN A 184 -15.83 -14.36 14.72
C ASN A 184 -15.81 -14.66 13.22
N ASP A 185 -14.63 -14.88 12.67
CA ASP A 185 -14.41 -15.21 11.26
C ASP A 185 -14.21 -16.73 11.04
N GLY A 186 -14.02 -17.48 12.13
CA GLY A 186 -13.78 -18.92 12.10
C GLY A 186 -14.45 -19.74 13.20
N ASN A 187 -13.70 -20.71 13.71
CA ASN A 187 -14.05 -21.60 14.81
C ASN A 187 -12.82 -21.87 15.68
N VAL A 188 -13.03 -21.89 17.00
CA VAL A 188 -12.01 -22.36 17.96
C VAL A 188 -11.73 -23.85 17.77
N THR A 189 -10.51 -24.20 17.38
CA THR A 189 -10.05 -25.58 17.16
C THR A 189 -9.39 -26.19 18.39
N GLY A 190 -8.88 -25.36 19.31
CA GLY A 190 -8.16 -25.81 20.51
C GLY A 190 -8.41 -24.92 21.72
N THR A 191 -8.38 -25.52 22.91
CA THR A 191 -8.34 -24.79 24.19
C THR A 191 -7.35 -25.46 25.12
N LEU A 192 -6.63 -24.70 25.94
CA LEU A 192 -5.68 -25.24 26.90
C LEU A 192 -5.63 -24.40 28.18
N TRP A 193 -5.87 -25.05 29.32
CA TRP A 193 -5.60 -24.52 30.65
C TRP A 193 -4.17 -24.81 31.08
N GLN A 194 -3.47 -23.78 31.55
CA GLN A 194 -2.12 -23.90 32.10
C GLN A 194 -1.97 -23.05 33.36
N GLN A 195 -1.16 -23.52 34.32
CA GLN A 195 -0.79 -22.71 35.48
C GLN A 195 0.23 -21.64 35.08
N THR A 196 -0.02 -20.39 35.47
CA THR A 196 0.80 -19.23 35.11
C THR A 196 1.22 -18.43 36.34
N ASP A 197 2.10 -17.46 36.14
CA ASP A 197 2.21 -16.33 37.05
C ASP A 197 1.08 -15.31 36.80
N ARG A 198 1.11 -14.19 37.56
CA ARG A 198 0.11 -13.13 37.45
C ARG A 198 0.08 -12.43 36.07
N ASN A 199 1.11 -12.60 35.24
CA ASN A 199 1.24 -11.97 33.94
C ASN A 199 0.91 -12.94 32.80
N GLY A 200 0.30 -14.10 33.10
CA GLY A 200 -0.01 -15.12 32.09
C GLY A 200 1.19 -15.94 31.62
N VAL A 201 2.39 -15.74 32.20
CA VAL A 201 3.57 -16.51 31.82
C VAL A 201 3.48 -17.90 32.41
N ALA A 202 3.60 -18.92 31.55
CA ALA A 202 3.60 -20.33 31.96
C ALA A 202 4.63 -20.61 33.06
N ILE A 203 4.18 -21.17 34.18
CA ILE A 203 5.07 -21.65 35.23
C ILE A 203 5.03 -23.17 35.31
N ASN A 204 6.17 -23.77 35.65
CA ASN A 204 6.22 -25.20 35.93
C ASN A 204 5.65 -25.45 37.33
N GLY A 205 4.32 -25.49 37.38
CA GLY A 205 3.53 -25.62 38.59
C GLY A 205 3.43 -27.04 39.12
N SER A 206 3.13 -27.18 40.41
CA SER A 206 2.88 -28.48 41.05
C SER A 206 1.41 -28.91 41.01
N ILE A 207 0.52 -28.06 40.47
CA ILE A 207 -0.92 -28.32 40.42
C ILE A 207 -1.24 -29.12 39.16
N GLU A 208 -1.76 -30.33 39.33
CA GLU A 208 -2.22 -31.16 38.22
C GLU A 208 -3.64 -30.74 37.81
N ILE A 209 -3.76 -30.20 36.59
CA ILE A 209 -5.03 -29.79 36.00
C ILE A 209 -5.65 -31.00 35.27
N ASN A 210 -6.87 -31.34 35.64
CA ASN A 210 -7.67 -32.37 34.98
C ASN A 210 -8.44 -31.76 33.80
N ASN A 211 -8.41 -32.47 32.66
CA ASN A 211 -8.99 -32.02 31.39
C ASN A 211 -8.54 -30.63 30.94
N PRO A 212 -7.22 -30.34 30.92
CA PRO A 212 -6.75 -29.00 30.59
C PRO A 212 -7.12 -28.58 29.17
N GLY A 213 -7.36 -29.53 28.25
CA GLY A 213 -7.73 -29.26 26.86
C GLY A 213 -9.20 -28.85 26.63
N SER A 214 -9.95 -28.51 27.66
CA SER A 214 -11.39 -28.24 27.59
C SER A 214 -11.75 -26.88 28.21
N LEU A 215 -12.81 -26.24 27.70
CA LEU A 215 -13.43 -25.06 28.33
C LEU A 215 -13.83 -25.27 29.80
N THR A 216 -13.97 -26.53 30.24
CA THR A 216 -14.16 -26.87 31.66
C THR A 216 -13.06 -27.80 32.15
N ALA A 217 -12.17 -27.26 32.96
CA ALA A 217 -11.09 -27.98 33.63
C ALA A 217 -11.31 -28.02 35.14
N SER A 218 -10.53 -28.84 35.86
CA SER A 218 -10.62 -28.90 37.32
C SER A 218 -9.33 -29.32 37.98
N PHE A 219 -9.11 -28.92 39.23
CA PHE A 219 -7.98 -29.39 40.03
C PHE A 219 -8.36 -29.49 41.51
N THR A 220 -7.47 -30.08 42.31
CA THR A 220 -7.60 -30.09 43.77
C THR A 220 -6.67 -29.04 44.35
N ALA A 221 -7.23 -28.11 45.11
CA ALA A 221 -6.48 -27.05 45.77
C ALA A 221 -5.38 -27.64 46.68
N PRO A 222 -4.12 -27.16 46.58
CA PRO A 222 -3.05 -27.64 47.44
C PRO A 222 -3.27 -27.25 48.91
N GLU A 223 -2.60 -27.94 49.83
CA GLU A 223 -2.46 -27.47 51.21
C GLU A 223 -1.58 -26.21 51.26
N VAL A 224 -2.00 -25.23 52.06
CA VAL A 224 -1.32 -23.94 52.18
C VAL A 224 -1.16 -23.56 53.65
N ASP A 225 -0.01 -22.98 54.01
CA ASP A 225 0.30 -22.55 55.39
C ASP A 225 -0.16 -21.13 55.71
N GLN A 226 -0.74 -20.47 54.71
CA GLN A 226 -1.42 -19.19 54.73
C GLN A 226 -2.18 -19.05 53.40
N ASP A 227 -3.17 -18.17 53.35
CA ASP A 227 -3.89 -17.86 52.11
C ASP A 227 -2.91 -17.54 50.96
N ARG A 228 -3.13 -18.20 49.81
CA ARG A 228 -2.26 -18.10 48.64
C ARG A 228 -3.08 -18.08 47.35
N ILE A 229 -2.73 -17.16 46.45
CA ILE A 229 -3.29 -17.06 45.11
C ILE A 229 -2.46 -17.90 44.13
N PHE A 230 -3.15 -18.62 43.25
CA PHE A 230 -2.60 -19.32 42.10
C PHE A 230 -3.25 -18.79 40.83
N TYR A 231 -2.47 -18.54 39.78
CA TYR A 231 -2.99 -18.04 38.50
C TYR A 231 -3.05 -19.17 37.47
N PHE A 232 -4.06 -19.14 36.62
CA PHE A 232 -4.25 -20.07 35.52
C PHE A 232 -4.67 -19.32 34.26
N SER A 233 -4.11 -19.68 33.12
CA SER A 233 -4.48 -19.11 31.83
C SER A 233 -5.27 -20.13 31.01
N LEU A 234 -6.35 -19.67 30.37
CA LEU A 234 -7.05 -20.37 29.29
C LEU A 234 -6.59 -19.78 27.97
N THR A 235 -5.92 -20.58 27.16
CA THR A 235 -5.56 -20.25 25.77
C THR A 235 -6.56 -20.90 24.82
N ALA A 236 -7.15 -20.12 23.91
CA ALA A 236 -7.92 -20.61 22.76
C ALA A 236 -7.04 -20.57 21.50
N THR A 237 -7.30 -21.47 20.55
CA THR A 237 -6.66 -21.49 19.22
C THR A 237 -7.74 -21.60 18.16
N ASP A 238 -7.71 -20.74 17.14
CA ASP A 238 -8.68 -20.74 16.04
C ASP A 238 -8.32 -21.74 14.93
N ASN A 239 -8.99 -21.66 13.76
CA ASN A 239 -8.71 -22.52 12.62
C ASN A 239 -7.53 -22.11 11.75
N ASP A 240 -7.03 -20.90 11.93
CA ASP A 240 -5.85 -20.37 11.23
C ASP A 240 -4.56 -20.56 12.07
N GLY A 241 -4.73 -20.99 13.33
CA GLY A 241 -3.65 -21.38 14.23
C GLY A 241 -3.26 -20.29 15.23
N ASP A 242 -3.86 -19.11 15.10
CA ASP A 242 -3.67 -18.01 16.02
C ASP A 242 -4.43 -18.26 17.33
N ARG A 243 -4.06 -17.50 18.34
CA ARG A 243 -4.40 -17.78 19.74
C ARG A 243 -4.85 -16.53 20.44
N ALA A 244 -5.59 -16.72 21.51
CA ALA A 244 -5.78 -15.69 22.51
C ALA A 244 -5.76 -16.36 23.87
N SER A 245 -5.36 -15.61 24.90
CA SER A 245 -5.33 -16.12 26.26
C SER A 245 -5.99 -15.17 27.23
N ASP A 246 -6.62 -15.72 28.26
CA ASP A 246 -7.14 -14.98 29.41
C ASP A 246 -6.73 -15.68 30.71
N THR A 247 -6.55 -14.93 31.80
CA THR A 247 -6.04 -15.44 33.08
C THR A 247 -7.07 -15.28 34.19
N VAL A 248 -7.20 -16.31 35.03
CA VAL A 248 -8.02 -16.33 36.24
C VAL A 248 -7.16 -16.56 37.47
N ALA A 249 -7.47 -15.88 38.58
CA ALA A 249 -6.85 -16.09 39.88
C ALA A 249 -7.69 -17.02 40.76
N VAL A 250 -7.00 -17.88 41.51
CA VAL A 250 -7.61 -18.81 42.46
C VAL A 250 -6.99 -18.65 43.83
N LEU A 251 -7.73 -18.05 44.77
CA LEU A 251 -7.35 -17.92 46.17
C LEU A 251 -7.63 -19.23 46.92
N VAL A 252 -6.58 -19.88 47.38
CA VAL A 252 -6.65 -21.06 48.24
C VAL A 252 -6.48 -20.63 49.69
N ARG A 253 -7.49 -20.90 50.52
CA ARG A 253 -7.51 -20.52 51.93
C ARG A 253 -6.91 -21.58 52.84
N ASP A 254 -6.12 -21.14 53.80
CA ASP A 254 -5.62 -21.97 54.91
C ASP A 254 -6.77 -22.21 55.90
N SER A 255 -7.13 -23.48 56.10
CA SER A 255 -8.21 -23.85 57.01
C SER A 255 -7.75 -24.09 58.46
N SER A 256 -6.44 -23.96 58.72
CA SER A 256 -5.79 -24.35 59.98
C SER A 256 -5.76 -23.26 61.07
N GLY A 257 -6.11 -22.00 60.76
CA GLY A 257 -6.08 -20.86 61.68
C GLY A 257 -7.46 -20.36 62.12
N GLY A 258 -7.90 -20.66 63.36
CA GLY A 258 -9.19 -20.22 63.93
C GLY A 258 -9.34 -18.72 64.26
N GLY A 259 -8.92 -17.83 63.36
CA GLY A 259 -9.24 -16.39 63.38
C GLY A 259 -10.42 -16.06 62.46
N ASN A 260 -10.84 -14.79 62.44
CA ASN A 260 -11.82 -14.26 61.48
C ASN A 260 -11.35 -14.52 60.05
N ALA A 261 -12.14 -15.22 59.26
CA ALA A 261 -11.83 -15.42 57.85
C ALA A 261 -12.00 -14.08 57.11
N ARG A 262 -11.13 -13.80 56.13
CA ARG A 262 -11.34 -12.63 55.26
C ARG A 262 -12.61 -12.84 54.42
N PRO A 263 -13.33 -11.77 54.06
CA PRO A 263 -14.36 -11.87 53.04
C PRO A 263 -13.73 -12.31 51.72
N VAL A 264 -14.57 -12.72 50.78
CA VAL A 264 -14.22 -13.11 49.42
C VAL A 264 -14.81 -12.08 48.49
N ALA A 265 -13.95 -11.29 47.84
CA ALA A 265 -14.39 -10.42 46.75
C ALA A 265 -14.70 -11.28 45.51
N ASN A 266 -15.76 -10.93 44.79
CA ASN A 266 -16.05 -11.44 43.46
C ASN A 266 -16.49 -10.26 42.61
N ALA A 267 -15.68 -9.84 41.63
CA ALA A 267 -15.90 -8.70 40.76
C ALA A 267 -16.76 -9.04 39.53
N GLY A 268 -17.17 -10.30 39.38
CA GLY A 268 -17.88 -10.80 38.21
C GLY A 268 -16.93 -11.30 37.12
N VAL A 269 -17.51 -11.62 35.96
CA VAL A 269 -16.75 -12.05 34.78
C VAL A 269 -16.29 -10.84 33.97
N ASP A 270 -15.16 -10.97 33.29
CA ASP A 270 -14.70 -10.00 32.31
C ASP A 270 -15.77 -9.72 31.23
N GLN A 271 -15.79 -8.48 30.73
CA GLN A 271 -16.84 -8.01 29.82
C GLN A 271 -16.24 -7.43 28.54
N ASN A 272 -16.91 -7.71 27.42
CA ASN A 272 -16.64 -7.08 26.14
C ASN A 272 -17.83 -6.16 25.82
N VAL A 273 -17.55 -4.90 25.52
CA VAL A 273 -18.57 -3.85 25.32
C VAL A 273 -18.14 -2.91 24.19
N GLU A 274 -19.10 -2.26 23.54
CA GLU A 274 -18.81 -1.22 22.55
C GLU A 274 -18.67 0.16 23.20
N SER A 275 -17.99 1.07 22.50
CA SER A 275 -17.89 2.47 22.89
C SER A 275 -19.28 3.07 23.15
N GLY A 276 -19.45 3.74 24.29
CA GLY A 276 -20.72 4.37 24.68
C GLY A 276 -21.73 3.44 25.36
N GLU A 277 -21.51 2.12 25.41
CA GLU A 277 -22.37 1.21 26.17
C GLU A 277 -22.29 1.45 27.69
N VAL A 278 -23.36 1.09 28.42
CA VAL A 278 -23.36 1.13 29.88
C VAL A 278 -22.85 -0.20 30.42
N VAL A 279 -21.69 -0.15 31.07
CA VAL A 279 -21.06 -1.29 31.73
C VAL A 279 -21.56 -1.39 33.16
N VAL A 280 -21.91 -2.60 33.60
CA VAL A 280 -22.34 -2.89 34.97
C VAL A 280 -21.31 -3.79 35.63
N LEU A 281 -20.70 -3.31 36.71
CA LEU A 281 -19.77 -4.07 37.54
C LEU A 281 -20.56 -4.67 38.72
N ASP A 282 -20.71 -5.99 38.75
CA ASP A 282 -21.55 -6.69 39.73
C ASP A 282 -20.72 -7.50 40.73
N GLY A 283 -20.58 -6.94 41.92
CA GLY A 283 -19.87 -7.53 43.05
C GLY A 283 -20.76 -8.38 43.98
N SER A 284 -22.04 -8.59 43.64
CA SER A 284 -23.04 -9.15 44.55
C SER A 284 -22.80 -10.60 44.97
N ASN A 285 -21.96 -11.33 44.22
CA ASN A 285 -21.52 -12.69 44.56
C ASN A 285 -20.34 -12.73 45.54
N SER A 286 -19.89 -11.58 46.07
CA SER A 286 -18.92 -11.54 47.15
C SER A 286 -19.52 -12.13 48.44
N GLU A 287 -18.75 -12.94 49.16
CA GLU A 287 -19.24 -13.70 50.33
C GLU A 287 -18.33 -13.57 51.55
N ASP A 288 -18.90 -13.72 52.73
CA ASP A 288 -18.14 -13.88 53.98
C ASP A 288 -18.71 -15.11 54.71
N LEU A 289 -17.84 -16.06 55.07
CA LEU A 289 -18.24 -17.37 55.58
C LEU A 289 -18.47 -17.43 57.08
N ASP A 290 -17.81 -16.57 57.85
CA ASP A 290 -17.97 -16.47 59.30
C ASP A 290 -18.55 -15.11 59.75
N GLY A 291 -18.70 -14.17 58.82
CA GLY A 291 -19.32 -12.87 59.05
C GLY A 291 -20.28 -12.41 57.95
N GLN A 292 -20.25 -11.10 57.68
CA GLN A 292 -21.05 -10.39 56.69
C GLN A 292 -20.20 -9.28 56.07
N ILE A 293 -20.31 -9.09 54.75
CA ILE A 293 -19.72 -7.93 54.07
C ILE A 293 -20.41 -6.64 54.51
N THR A 294 -19.63 -5.65 54.90
CA THR A 294 -20.10 -4.33 55.36
C THR A 294 -19.81 -3.19 54.40
N SER A 295 -18.88 -3.34 53.45
CA SER A 295 -18.60 -2.33 52.42
C SER A 295 -18.08 -2.92 51.12
N TYR A 296 -18.39 -2.23 50.01
CA TYR A 296 -17.87 -2.44 48.67
C TYR A 296 -17.13 -1.18 48.22
N SER A 297 -16.10 -1.32 47.39
CA SER A 297 -15.37 -0.20 46.82
C SER A 297 -14.76 -0.60 45.48
N TRP A 298 -15.25 0.00 44.42
CA TRP A 298 -14.76 -0.14 43.05
C TRP A 298 -13.78 0.98 42.71
N SER A 299 -12.67 0.64 42.09
CA SER A 299 -11.70 1.61 41.57
C SER A 299 -11.06 1.14 40.29
N GLN A 300 -10.82 2.04 39.34
CA GLN A 300 -10.05 1.69 38.14
C GLN A 300 -8.56 1.55 38.51
N ILE A 301 -7.89 0.54 37.95
CA ILE A 301 -6.48 0.25 38.16
C ILE A 301 -5.69 0.22 36.84
N ASP A 302 -4.37 0.47 36.93
CA ASP A 302 -3.43 0.30 35.82
C ASP A 302 -2.92 -1.15 35.73
N GLU A 303 -1.99 -1.41 34.81
CA GLU A 303 -1.43 -2.74 34.57
C GLU A 303 -0.63 -3.30 35.75
N ASP A 304 -0.12 -2.42 36.60
CA ASP A 304 0.62 -2.76 37.81
C ASP A 304 -0.31 -2.92 39.03
N GLY A 305 -1.63 -2.71 38.86
CA GLY A 305 -2.63 -2.79 39.90
C GLY A 305 -2.72 -1.56 40.81
N ASN A 306 -2.19 -0.41 40.38
CA ASN A 306 -2.31 0.85 41.09
C ASN A 306 -3.56 1.62 40.67
N SER A 307 -4.19 2.34 41.59
CA SER A 307 -5.40 3.12 41.29
C SER A 307 -5.13 4.27 40.30
N VAL A 308 -6.00 4.40 39.29
CA VAL A 308 -5.95 5.45 38.27
C VAL A 308 -6.69 6.69 38.76
N SER A 309 -5.99 7.82 38.86
CA SER A 309 -6.56 9.06 39.43
C SER A 309 -7.48 9.85 38.49
N ASN A 310 -7.35 9.63 37.18
CA ASN A 310 -8.14 10.28 36.14
C ASN A 310 -8.80 9.23 35.22
N GLY A 311 -9.41 8.23 35.87
CA GLY A 311 -10.09 7.13 35.23
C GLY A 311 -11.53 7.45 34.82
N VAL A 312 -12.25 6.42 34.37
CA VAL A 312 -13.67 6.51 34.06
C VAL A 312 -14.47 6.82 35.33
N ALA A 313 -15.48 7.68 35.20
CA ALA A 313 -16.33 8.05 36.32
C ALA A 313 -17.32 6.92 36.65
N LEU A 314 -17.05 6.21 37.75
CA LEU A 314 -17.94 5.19 38.29
C LEU A 314 -19.16 5.81 38.98
N GLN A 315 -20.34 5.27 38.68
CA GLN A 315 -21.59 5.49 39.41
C GLN A 315 -21.77 4.37 40.44
N ASN A 316 -22.12 4.74 41.68
CA ASN A 316 -22.31 3.80 42.80
C ASN A 316 -21.10 2.90 43.08
N GLY A 317 -19.89 3.44 42.91
CA GLY A 317 -18.63 2.71 43.13
C GLY A 317 -18.44 2.21 44.57
N ASP A 318 -19.25 2.63 45.54
CA ASP A 318 -19.24 2.18 46.94
C ASP A 318 -20.31 1.11 47.25
N THR A 319 -20.94 0.54 46.21
CA THR A 319 -21.99 -0.47 46.35
C THR A 319 -21.63 -1.76 45.63
N ALA A 320 -22.39 -2.83 45.86
CA ALA A 320 -22.17 -4.10 45.17
C ALA A 320 -22.30 -3.97 43.65
N GLU A 321 -23.25 -3.16 43.16
CA GLU A 321 -23.45 -2.90 41.74
C GLU A 321 -22.99 -1.48 41.38
N ALA A 322 -21.83 -1.36 40.73
CA ALA A 322 -21.35 -0.12 40.15
C ALA A 322 -21.60 -0.08 38.64
N SER A 323 -21.56 1.10 38.04
CA SER A 323 -21.68 1.22 36.57
C SER A 323 -20.90 2.39 36.01
N PHE A 324 -20.59 2.33 34.73
CA PHE A 324 -20.05 3.46 33.99
C PHE A 324 -20.48 3.40 32.52
N THR A 325 -20.25 4.49 31.79
CA THR A 325 -20.41 4.52 30.33
C THR A 325 -19.04 4.30 29.69
N ALA A 326 -18.91 3.27 28.85
CA ALA A 326 -17.69 2.95 28.15
C ALA A 326 -17.20 4.17 27.37
N PRO A 327 -15.92 4.57 27.52
CA PRO A 327 -15.39 5.72 26.81
C PRO A 327 -15.38 5.45 25.30
N SER A 328 -15.42 6.51 24.51
CA SER A 328 -15.15 6.42 23.07
C SER A 328 -13.68 6.04 22.88
N VAL A 329 -13.44 4.96 22.14
CA VAL A 329 -12.09 4.50 21.81
C VAL A 329 -11.98 4.27 20.32
N ASP A 330 -10.82 4.60 19.74
CA ASP A 330 -10.56 4.39 18.31
C ASP A 330 -10.00 2.98 18.02
N VAL A 331 -9.57 2.28 19.07
CA VAL A 331 -9.07 0.89 19.05
C VAL A 331 -9.56 0.14 20.28
N ILE A 332 -9.60 -1.20 20.22
CA ILE A 332 -9.93 -2.02 21.39
C ILE A 332 -9.03 -1.61 22.56
N THR A 333 -9.66 -1.16 23.65
CA THR A 333 -8.98 -0.63 24.83
C THR A 333 -9.41 -1.40 26.06
N GLN A 334 -8.42 -1.92 26.79
CA GLN A 334 -8.65 -2.65 28.03
C GLN A 334 -8.72 -1.70 29.23
N LEU A 335 -9.81 -1.78 30.00
CA LEU A 335 -9.97 -1.08 31.27
C LEU A 335 -10.02 -2.12 32.40
N ARG A 336 -9.22 -1.94 33.45
CA ARG A 336 -9.25 -2.82 34.63
C ARG A 336 -9.84 -2.12 35.84
N PHE A 337 -10.67 -2.84 36.58
CA PHE A 337 -11.31 -2.36 37.80
C PHE A 337 -11.07 -3.34 38.94
N ARG A 338 -10.81 -2.81 40.14
CA ARG A 338 -10.69 -3.57 41.38
C ARG A 338 -11.93 -3.36 42.22
N LEU A 339 -12.61 -4.44 42.58
CA LEU A 339 -13.53 -4.51 43.70
C LEU A 339 -12.74 -4.76 45.00
N THR A 340 -12.99 -3.98 46.03
CA THR A 340 -12.51 -4.26 47.40
C THR A 340 -13.71 -4.39 48.33
N VAL A 341 -13.81 -5.50 49.05
CA VAL A 341 -14.85 -5.74 50.04
C VAL A 341 -14.27 -5.75 51.45
N SER A 342 -15.08 -5.42 52.45
CA SER A 342 -14.68 -5.51 53.86
C SER A 342 -15.77 -6.16 54.70
N ASP A 343 -15.40 -6.99 55.66
CA ASP A 343 -16.34 -7.68 56.56
C ASP A 343 -16.70 -6.88 57.82
N ASN A 344 -17.47 -7.49 58.72
CA ASN A 344 -17.87 -6.90 60.00
C ASN A 344 -16.80 -6.91 61.10
N GLU A 345 -15.63 -7.51 60.85
CA GLU A 345 -14.45 -7.47 61.70
C GLU A 345 -13.30 -6.64 61.08
N SER A 346 -13.62 -5.90 60.01
CA SER A 346 -12.71 -5.03 59.24
C SER A 346 -11.61 -5.75 58.47
N ALA A 347 -11.73 -7.06 58.22
CA ALA A 347 -10.87 -7.74 57.26
C ALA A 347 -11.34 -7.40 55.83
N THR A 348 -10.39 -7.40 54.89
CA THR A 348 -10.63 -6.96 53.52
C THR A 348 -10.07 -7.96 52.52
N ASP A 349 -10.72 -8.01 51.36
CA ASP A 349 -10.28 -8.76 50.20
C ASP A 349 -10.59 -7.98 48.92
N PHE A 350 -9.93 -8.32 47.82
CA PHE A 350 -10.15 -7.66 46.55
C PHE A 350 -10.14 -8.64 45.37
N ASP A 351 -10.84 -8.25 44.31
CA ASP A 351 -10.93 -8.98 43.05
C ASP A 351 -10.89 -7.98 41.88
N ASP A 352 -10.26 -8.35 40.77
CA ASP A 352 -10.06 -7.50 39.61
C ASP A 352 -10.90 -8.01 38.42
N ILE A 353 -11.50 -7.10 37.66
CA ILE A 353 -12.27 -7.37 36.45
C ILE A 353 -11.73 -6.54 35.30
N THR A 354 -11.70 -7.16 34.12
CA THR A 354 -11.25 -6.55 32.87
C THR A 354 -12.44 -6.27 31.95
N ILE A 355 -12.47 -5.06 31.40
CA ILE A 355 -13.47 -4.61 30.43
C ILE A 355 -12.76 -4.28 29.12
N ASN A 356 -13.01 -5.04 28.06
CA ASN A 356 -12.51 -4.76 26.72
C ASN A 356 -13.53 -3.90 25.98
N VAL A 357 -13.16 -2.65 25.71
CA VAL A 357 -14.02 -1.70 25.00
C VAL A 357 -13.62 -1.68 23.53
N SER A 358 -14.51 -2.07 22.62
CA SER A 358 -14.31 -1.93 21.17
C SER A 358 -14.72 -0.53 20.68
N PRO A 359 -14.15 -0.06 19.55
CA PRO A 359 -14.68 1.11 18.86
C PRO A 359 -16.16 0.94 18.51
N GLU A 360 -16.87 2.05 18.36
CA GLU A 360 -18.23 2.02 17.80
C GLU A 360 -18.12 1.52 16.35
N ASP A 361 -18.90 0.50 15.99
CA ASP A 361 -18.95 -0.03 14.62
C ASP A 361 -19.68 0.97 13.73
N THR A 362 -18.93 1.94 13.20
CA THR A 362 -19.38 2.83 12.15
C THR A 362 -18.87 2.29 10.83
N GLU A 363 -19.75 1.75 10.00
CA GLU A 363 -19.38 1.44 8.61
C GLU A 363 -18.77 2.69 7.95
N PRO A 364 -17.70 2.53 7.16
CA PRO A 364 -17.07 3.66 6.50
C PRO A 364 -18.09 4.40 5.64
N GLU A 365 -18.14 5.73 5.76
CA GLU A 365 -19.00 6.54 4.90
C GLU A 365 -18.54 6.44 3.45
N ASN A 366 -19.41 5.96 2.56
CA ASN A 366 -19.17 5.89 1.11
C ASN A 366 -18.74 7.25 0.54
N VAL A 367 -17.62 7.28 -0.16
CA VAL A 367 -17.03 8.46 -0.80
C VAL A 367 -17.47 8.52 -2.26
N SER A 368 -17.85 9.70 -2.75
CA SER A 368 -18.23 9.84 -4.16
C SER A 368 -17.06 9.50 -5.09
N PRO A 369 -17.29 8.86 -6.24
CA PRO A 369 -16.22 8.53 -7.18
C PRO A 369 -15.63 9.79 -7.82
N VAL A 370 -14.44 9.65 -8.41
CA VAL A 370 -13.81 10.67 -9.23
C VAL A 370 -14.03 10.32 -10.70
N ALA A 371 -14.84 11.13 -11.38
CA ALA A 371 -15.02 11.05 -12.83
C ALA A 371 -13.84 11.70 -13.55
N ASN A 372 -13.36 11.06 -14.62
CA ASN A 372 -12.34 11.58 -15.51
C ASN A 372 -12.77 11.29 -16.95
N ALA A 373 -13.02 12.33 -17.75
CA ALA A 373 -13.48 12.23 -19.13
C ALA A 373 -12.34 12.11 -20.17
N GLY A 374 -11.08 12.15 -19.71
CA GLY A 374 -9.90 12.20 -20.56
C GLY A 374 -9.56 13.63 -21.04
N ASP A 375 -8.46 13.76 -21.77
CA ASP A 375 -8.01 15.04 -22.31
C ASP A 375 -8.88 15.53 -23.49
N ASP A 376 -8.94 16.85 -23.68
CA ASP A 376 -9.57 17.48 -24.84
C ASP A 376 -8.93 17.00 -26.16
N GLN A 377 -9.76 16.80 -27.19
CA GLN A 377 -9.34 16.18 -28.45
C GLN A 377 -9.57 17.09 -29.65
N ASN A 378 -8.87 16.81 -30.74
CA ASN A 378 -9.12 17.41 -32.06
C ASN A 378 -9.49 16.28 -33.04
N ALA A 379 -10.43 16.55 -33.94
CA ALA A 379 -10.85 15.60 -34.97
C ALA A 379 -11.17 16.32 -36.28
N ILE A 380 -11.14 15.60 -37.39
CA ILE A 380 -11.61 16.10 -38.69
C ILE A 380 -13.03 15.55 -38.94
N ALA A 381 -13.89 16.32 -39.63
CA ALA A 381 -15.21 15.84 -40.00
C ALA A 381 -15.16 14.47 -40.71
N GLY A 382 -15.99 13.53 -40.27
CA GLY A 382 -16.02 12.14 -40.72
C GLY A 382 -15.08 11.18 -39.98
N GLU A 383 -14.19 11.68 -39.12
CA GLU A 383 -13.29 10.85 -38.30
C GLU A 383 -14.04 10.17 -37.14
N SER A 384 -13.58 8.99 -36.71
CA SER A 384 -14.09 8.32 -35.52
C SER A 384 -13.35 8.82 -34.29
N VAL A 385 -14.08 9.36 -33.32
CA VAL A 385 -13.55 9.89 -32.05
C VAL A 385 -13.89 8.93 -30.92
N THR A 386 -12.94 8.71 -30.01
CA THR A 386 -13.09 7.84 -28.84
C THR A 386 -13.02 8.67 -27.57
N LEU A 387 -14.01 8.50 -26.69
CA LEU A 387 -14.06 9.12 -25.36
C LEU A 387 -13.75 8.03 -24.33
N ASP A 388 -12.76 8.25 -23.47
CA ASP A 388 -12.24 7.23 -22.56
C ASP A 388 -12.22 7.74 -21.12
N ALA A 389 -13.08 7.15 -20.29
CA ALA A 389 -13.18 7.44 -18.85
C ALA A 389 -12.52 6.38 -17.97
N SER A 390 -11.63 5.56 -18.53
CA SER A 390 -10.93 4.48 -17.81
C SER A 390 -10.08 4.95 -16.64
N ALA A 391 -9.67 6.23 -16.64
CA ALA A 391 -8.95 6.87 -15.54
C ALA A 391 -9.86 7.32 -14.37
N SER A 392 -11.18 7.08 -14.44
CA SER A 392 -12.09 7.30 -13.31
C SER A 392 -11.85 6.27 -12.21
N SER A 393 -11.95 6.69 -10.96
CA SER A 393 -11.63 5.84 -9.80
C SER A 393 -12.60 6.06 -8.66
N ASP A 394 -12.75 5.03 -7.83
CA ASP A 394 -13.47 5.09 -6.57
C ASP A 394 -12.51 4.86 -5.40
N ALA A 395 -12.71 5.60 -4.30
CA ALA A 395 -11.81 5.53 -3.14
C ALA A 395 -12.05 4.28 -2.29
N ASP A 396 -13.28 3.76 -2.31
CA ASP A 396 -13.73 2.60 -1.55
C ASP A 396 -13.57 1.30 -2.38
N GLY A 397 -13.31 1.44 -3.68
CA GLY A 397 -13.04 0.33 -4.59
C GLY A 397 -14.29 -0.24 -5.25
N ASP A 398 -15.39 0.52 -5.20
CA ASP A 398 -16.68 0.09 -5.74
C ASP A 398 -16.69 -0.06 -7.27
N GLU A 399 -17.58 -0.93 -7.76
CA GLU A 399 -17.75 -1.14 -9.19
C GLU A 399 -18.41 0.09 -9.83
N LEU A 400 -17.68 0.73 -10.75
CA LEU A 400 -18.13 1.95 -11.41
C LEU A 400 -19.02 1.69 -12.64
N SER A 401 -20.08 2.49 -12.74
CA SER A 401 -20.95 2.63 -13.90
C SER A 401 -20.75 3.98 -14.59
N TYR A 402 -20.99 4.03 -15.90
CA TYR A 402 -20.65 5.19 -16.75
C TYR A 402 -21.85 5.61 -17.58
N SER A 403 -22.01 6.91 -17.80
CA SER A 403 -23.01 7.46 -18.72
C SER A 403 -22.46 8.70 -19.41
N TRP A 404 -22.29 8.59 -20.72
CA TRP A 404 -21.87 9.66 -21.60
C TRP A 404 -23.07 10.36 -22.22
N GLU A 405 -23.08 11.68 -22.15
CA GLU A 405 -24.02 12.53 -22.88
C GLU A 405 -23.31 13.67 -23.58
N GLN A 406 -23.78 14.02 -24.77
CA GLN A 406 -23.37 15.27 -25.40
C GLN A 406 -24.21 16.41 -24.82
N THR A 407 -23.54 17.48 -24.39
CA THR A 407 -24.19 18.62 -23.72
C THR A 407 -24.52 19.79 -24.66
N ASP A 408 -24.05 19.72 -25.91
CA ASP A 408 -24.33 20.68 -26.98
C ASP A 408 -25.62 20.39 -27.77
N ASP A 409 -26.16 21.39 -28.47
CA ASP A 409 -27.39 21.28 -29.29
C ASP A 409 -27.26 20.43 -30.58
N THR A 410 -26.09 19.84 -30.87
CA THR A 410 -25.90 18.95 -32.02
C THR A 410 -26.41 17.55 -31.69
N ASP A 411 -27.16 16.89 -32.56
CA ASP A 411 -27.58 15.50 -32.31
C ASP A 411 -26.47 14.54 -32.79
N ILE A 412 -25.65 14.04 -31.85
CA ILE A 412 -24.63 13.00 -32.11
C ILE A 412 -25.03 11.73 -31.39
N GLN A 413 -25.06 10.63 -32.15
CA GLN A 413 -25.30 9.30 -31.61
C GLN A 413 -23.99 8.70 -31.11
N LEU A 414 -23.89 8.51 -29.79
CA LEU A 414 -22.78 7.85 -29.13
C LEU A 414 -22.97 6.32 -29.19
N THR A 415 -21.90 5.60 -29.51
CA THR A 415 -21.82 4.14 -29.36
C THR A 415 -21.12 3.81 -28.05
N GLY A 416 -21.68 2.90 -27.24
CA GLY A 416 -21.11 2.54 -25.94
C GLY A 416 -21.23 3.64 -24.87
N ALA A 417 -22.26 4.48 -24.97
CA ALA A 417 -22.48 5.61 -24.07
C ALA A 417 -22.61 5.21 -22.59
N ASP A 418 -22.95 3.95 -22.29
CA ASP A 418 -23.07 3.40 -20.94
C ASP A 418 -21.83 2.63 -20.48
N THR A 419 -20.69 2.80 -21.16
CA THR A 419 -19.45 2.06 -20.89
C THR A 419 -18.27 2.98 -20.62
N LYS A 420 -17.15 2.41 -20.12
CA LYS A 420 -15.88 3.14 -19.89
C LYS A 420 -15.39 3.88 -21.12
N VAL A 421 -15.63 3.32 -22.31
CA VAL A 421 -15.13 3.86 -23.59
C VAL A 421 -16.30 4.02 -24.55
N ALA A 422 -16.65 5.26 -24.86
CA ALA A 422 -17.66 5.60 -25.85
C ALA A 422 -17.01 6.09 -27.15
N SER A 423 -17.76 6.07 -28.26
CA SER A 423 -17.27 6.62 -29.53
C SER A 423 -18.36 7.23 -30.38
N PHE A 424 -17.95 8.11 -31.29
CA PHE A 424 -18.85 8.71 -32.29
C PHE A 424 -18.10 9.07 -33.57
N THR A 425 -18.84 9.36 -34.64
CA THR A 425 -18.27 9.92 -35.87
C THR A 425 -18.44 11.43 -35.86
N ALA A 426 -17.33 12.16 -36.03
CA ALA A 426 -17.31 13.61 -36.06
C ALA A 426 -18.24 14.14 -37.18
N PRO A 427 -19.17 15.07 -36.87
CA PRO A 427 -20.15 15.55 -37.84
C PRO A 427 -19.51 16.41 -38.93
N ASP A 428 -20.17 16.49 -40.09
CA ASP A 428 -19.78 17.44 -41.14
C ASP A 428 -19.94 18.88 -40.66
N VAL A 429 -18.86 19.66 -40.73
CA VAL A 429 -18.83 21.08 -40.35
C VAL A 429 -18.21 21.92 -41.46
N SER A 430 -18.70 23.14 -41.66
CA SER A 430 -18.17 24.10 -42.64
C SER A 430 -17.08 25.01 -42.07
N GLU A 431 -17.04 25.14 -40.75
CA GLU A 431 -16.02 25.86 -39.97
C GLU A 431 -15.74 25.05 -38.70
N SER A 432 -14.57 25.21 -38.09
CA SER A 432 -14.22 24.44 -36.89
C SER A 432 -15.20 24.69 -35.75
N ARG A 433 -15.64 23.63 -35.08
CA ARG A 433 -16.61 23.67 -33.99
C ARG A 433 -16.17 22.78 -32.83
N THR A 434 -16.32 23.28 -31.61
CA THR A 434 -16.16 22.48 -30.38
C THR A 434 -17.46 21.77 -30.04
N LEU A 435 -17.35 20.49 -29.66
CA LEU A 435 -18.40 19.66 -29.10
C LEU A 435 -18.03 19.29 -27.67
N THR A 436 -18.93 19.47 -26.71
CA THR A 436 -18.67 19.09 -25.32
C THR A 436 -19.46 17.84 -24.91
N PHE A 437 -18.75 16.86 -24.38
CA PHE A 437 -19.31 15.62 -23.83
C PHE A 437 -19.10 15.58 -22.33
N LYS A 438 -20.08 15.04 -21.61
CA LYS A 438 -20.02 14.83 -20.17
C LYS A 438 -20.09 13.34 -19.88
N VAL A 439 -19.22 12.85 -19.01
CA VAL A 439 -19.35 11.53 -18.40
C VAL A 439 -19.86 11.69 -16.97
N THR A 440 -20.89 10.93 -16.62
CA THR A 440 -21.32 10.70 -15.24
C THR A 440 -20.82 9.33 -14.81
N VAL A 441 -20.07 9.28 -13.71
CA VAL A 441 -19.54 8.06 -13.11
C VAL A 441 -20.22 7.84 -11.77
N SER A 442 -20.73 6.64 -11.51
CA SER A 442 -21.43 6.29 -10.27
C SER A 442 -20.95 4.96 -9.71
N ASP A 443 -20.75 4.92 -8.40
CA ASP A 443 -20.46 3.75 -7.55
C ASP A 443 -21.76 2.97 -7.17
N GLY A 444 -22.93 3.43 -7.60
CA GLY A 444 -24.25 2.88 -7.24
C GLY A 444 -24.97 3.61 -6.10
N ALA A 445 -24.29 4.49 -5.36
CA ALA A 445 -24.84 5.31 -4.28
C ALA A 445 -24.70 6.82 -4.56
N LEU A 446 -23.51 7.26 -4.95
CA LEU A 446 -23.12 8.62 -5.31
C LEU A 446 -22.67 8.68 -6.78
N SER A 447 -22.44 9.90 -7.28
CA SER A 447 -22.02 10.12 -8.66
C SER A 447 -21.24 11.41 -8.82
N ALA A 448 -20.26 11.39 -9.71
CA ALA A 448 -19.50 12.56 -10.15
C ALA A 448 -19.55 12.72 -11.67
N ASP A 449 -19.38 13.96 -12.12
CA ASP A 449 -19.40 14.31 -13.54
C ASP A 449 -18.05 14.92 -13.94
N ASP A 450 -17.61 14.64 -15.16
CA ASP A 450 -16.49 15.33 -15.81
C ASP A 450 -16.78 15.58 -17.30
N HIS A 451 -16.07 16.53 -17.92
CA HIS A 451 -16.32 16.94 -19.30
C HIS A 451 -15.06 16.87 -20.16
N VAL A 452 -15.25 16.54 -21.43
CA VAL A 452 -14.22 16.58 -22.47
C VAL A 452 -14.73 17.34 -23.69
N SER A 453 -13.86 18.15 -24.27
CA SER A 453 -14.15 18.95 -25.46
C SER A 453 -13.45 18.36 -26.68
N VAL A 454 -14.19 18.23 -27.78
CA VAL A 454 -13.66 17.78 -29.07
C VAL A 454 -13.81 18.90 -30.09
N VAL A 455 -12.69 19.42 -30.59
CA VAL A 455 -12.68 20.42 -31.66
C VAL A 455 -12.68 19.72 -33.01
N VAL A 456 -13.80 19.83 -33.73
CA VAL A 456 -13.97 19.25 -35.07
C VAL A 456 -13.65 20.29 -36.13
N ALA A 457 -12.66 20.03 -36.97
CA ALA A 457 -12.33 20.84 -38.14
C ALA A 457 -13.09 20.33 -39.39
N PRO A 458 -13.38 21.21 -40.38
CA PRO A 458 -13.95 20.78 -41.66
C PRO A 458 -13.07 19.74 -42.33
N ALA A 459 -13.70 18.74 -42.96
CA ALA A 459 -12.97 17.81 -43.82
C ALA A 459 -12.27 18.62 -44.93
N PRO A 460 -11.00 18.31 -45.25
CA PRO A 460 -10.36 18.91 -46.41
C PRO A 460 -11.25 18.65 -47.63
N ALA A 461 -11.51 19.70 -48.42
CA ALA A 461 -12.39 19.59 -49.58
C ALA A 461 -11.86 18.45 -50.47
N VAL A 462 -12.72 17.45 -50.75
CA VAL A 462 -12.39 16.41 -51.73
C VAL A 462 -12.20 17.13 -53.06
N CYS A 463 -10.96 17.21 -53.50
CA CYS A 463 -10.58 17.78 -54.77
C CYS A 463 -11.23 16.98 -55.91
N ASP A 464 -12.31 17.50 -56.48
CA ASP A 464 -12.83 17.02 -57.76
C ASP A 464 -12.10 17.76 -58.90
N PRO A 465 -11.20 17.10 -59.65
CA PRO A 465 -10.50 17.73 -60.77
C PRO A 465 -11.42 18.05 -61.96
N ALA A 466 -12.69 17.61 -61.95
CA ALA A 466 -13.69 17.91 -62.98
C ALA A 466 -14.61 19.10 -62.65
N ASP A 467 -14.56 19.65 -61.42
CA ASP A 467 -15.34 20.82 -61.00
C ASP A 467 -14.47 22.10 -61.01
N PRO A 468 -14.78 23.11 -61.87
CA PRO A 468 -14.05 24.38 -61.93
C PRO A 468 -14.04 25.18 -60.61
N GLY A 469 -14.98 24.91 -59.70
CA GLY A 469 -15.08 25.60 -58.41
C GLY A 469 -14.08 25.11 -57.35
N THR A 470 -13.66 23.85 -57.43
CA THR A 470 -12.71 23.23 -56.48
C THR A 470 -11.31 23.07 -57.05
N TYR A 471 -11.15 23.20 -58.38
CA TYR A 471 -9.87 23.05 -59.08
C TYR A 471 -8.73 23.93 -58.51
N GLN A 472 -9.01 25.17 -58.11
CA GLN A 472 -8.01 26.06 -57.52
C GLN A 472 -7.53 25.60 -56.13
N GLN A 473 -8.37 24.86 -55.39
CA GLN A 473 -8.01 24.30 -54.08
C GLN A 473 -7.12 23.06 -54.23
N CYS A 474 -7.28 22.29 -55.31
CA CYS A 474 -6.37 21.20 -55.67
C CYS A 474 -4.95 21.70 -55.97
N PHE A 475 -4.84 22.85 -56.63
CA PHE A 475 -3.57 23.43 -57.08
C PHE A 475 -2.74 24.03 -55.92
N ALA A 476 -3.43 24.54 -54.89
CA ALA A 476 -2.82 25.16 -53.71
C ALA A 476 -2.26 24.15 -52.70
N ILE A 477 -2.63 22.88 -52.78
CA ILE A 477 -2.10 21.82 -51.88
C ILE A 477 -0.76 21.26 -52.39
N CYS A 478 -0.45 21.42 -53.68
CA CYS A 478 0.78 20.91 -54.31
C CYS A 478 1.88 21.97 -54.50
N THR A 479 1.68 23.19 -54.02
CA THR A 479 2.68 24.28 -54.00
C THR A 479 2.61 24.96 -52.65
N ASP A 480 3.66 25.63 -52.20
CA ASP A 480 3.77 26.33 -50.90
C ASP A 480 2.80 27.51 -50.71
N GLY A 481 1.75 27.60 -51.54
CA GLY A 481 0.75 28.65 -51.49
C GLY A 481 1.14 29.93 -52.23
N ASP A 482 2.27 29.98 -52.94
CA ASP A 482 2.64 31.13 -53.77
C ASP A 482 2.34 30.91 -55.27
N PRO A 483 1.33 31.60 -55.86
CA PRO A 483 1.03 31.51 -57.28
C PRO A 483 2.07 32.19 -58.19
N ASP A 484 3.01 32.98 -57.66
CA ASP A 484 4.05 33.66 -58.45
C ASP A 484 5.28 32.77 -58.74
N THR A 485 5.42 31.62 -58.07
CA THR A 485 6.52 30.63 -58.27
C THR A 485 6.11 29.39 -59.07
N ALA A 486 4.83 29.27 -59.45
CA ALA A 486 4.35 28.13 -60.23
C ALA A 486 4.84 28.19 -61.70
N CYS A 487 5.68 27.21 -62.13
CA CYS A 487 6.07 27.02 -63.53
C CYS A 487 4.80 26.73 -64.37
N PRO A 488 4.41 27.58 -65.34
CA PRO A 488 3.20 27.36 -66.13
C PRO A 488 3.45 26.26 -67.17
N LEU A 489 2.75 25.13 -67.06
CA LEU A 489 2.72 24.14 -68.14
C LEU A 489 1.65 24.53 -69.18
N PRO A 490 2.00 24.67 -70.47
CA PRO A 490 1.02 24.72 -71.53
C PRO A 490 0.67 23.28 -71.92
N TYR A 491 -0.51 22.80 -71.56
CA TYR A 491 -1.07 21.62 -72.23
C TYR A 491 -2.37 22.01 -72.93
N GLU A 492 -2.27 22.12 -74.26
CA GLU A 492 -3.23 21.68 -75.28
C GLU A 492 -2.95 22.44 -76.60
N ASP A 493 -1.91 22.02 -77.35
CA ASP A 493 -1.85 22.02 -78.83
C ASP A 493 -0.41 21.85 -79.39
N PHE A 494 0.30 20.76 -79.08
CA PHE A 494 1.62 20.51 -79.68
C PHE A 494 1.74 19.17 -80.40
N SER A 495 1.74 19.27 -81.73
CA SER A 495 2.16 18.25 -82.70
C SER A 495 3.70 18.24 -82.81
N PRO A 496 4.36 17.08 -82.97
CA PRO A 496 5.81 16.99 -82.84
C PRO A 496 6.54 17.60 -84.05
N ASN A 497 7.28 18.69 -83.83
CA ASN A 497 8.34 19.17 -84.73
C ASN A 497 9.66 19.27 -83.94
N PRO A 498 10.77 18.65 -84.42
CA PRO A 498 12.05 18.61 -83.71
C PRO A 498 12.72 19.96 -83.43
N GLU A 499 12.36 21.07 -84.10
CA GLU A 499 12.94 22.39 -83.80
C GLU A 499 12.36 23.05 -82.53
N GLN A 500 11.23 22.58 -82.00
CA GLN A 500 10.61 23.13 -80.79
C GLN A 500 11.00 22.36 -79.52
N PHE A 501 11.71 21.23 -79.68
CA PHE A 501 12.16 20.41 -78.56
C PHE A 501 13.26 21.11 -77.76
N GLU A 502 14.16 21.85 -78.41
CA GLU A 502 15.26 22.56 -77.73
C GLU A 502 14.82 23.78 -76.94
N GLU A 503 13.72 24.43 -77.33
CA GLU A 503 13.19 25.59 -76.61
C GLU A 503 12.44 25.15 -75.34
N VAL A 504 11.76 23.99 -75.38
CA VAL A 504 11.14 23.36 -74.21
C VAL A 504 12.18 22.78 -73.28
N PHE A 505 13.24 22.16 -73.82
CA PHE A 505 14.36 21.64 -73.04
C PHE A 505 15.11 22.76 -72.31
N SER A 506 15.32 23.91 -72.96
CA SER A 506 15.89 25.10 -72.33
C SER A 506 15.01 25.70 -71.21
N GLN A 507 13.69 25.59 -71.30
CA GLN A 507 12.76 26.08 -70.27
C GLN A 507 12.65 25.12 -69.08
N LEU A 508 12.69 23.81 -69.34
CA LEU A 508 12.80 22.78 -68.29
C LEU A 508 14.14 22.87 -67.55
N GLN A 509 15.23 23.14 -68.26
CA GLN A 509 16.56 23.31 -67.68
C GLN A 509 16.65 24.58 -66.81
N ALA A 510 15.94 25.65 -67.16
CA ALA A 510 15.83 26.84 -66.34
C ALA A 510 14.95 26.65 -65.08
N CYS A 511 13.98 25.72 -65.10
CA CYS A 511 13.15 25.36 -63.93
C CYS A 511 13.92 24.35 -63.03
N ALA A 512 14.82 23.52 -63.58
CA ALA A 512 15.68 22.61 -62.81
C ALA A 512 16.88 23.29 -62.10
N ASP A 513 17.30 24.47 -62.56
CA ASP A 513 18.37 25.27 -61.93
C ASP A 513 17.88 26.11 -60.72
N GLN A 514 16.58 26.03 -60.37
CA GLN A 514 16.00 26.65 -59.17
C GLN A 514 15.54 25.57 -58.19
N ASP A 515 16.37 25.36 -57.18
CA ASP A 515 16.11 24.63 -55.93
C ASP A 515 16.05 23.08 -56.02
N PRO A 516 17.04 22.35 -55.45
CA PRO A 516 17.10 20.89 -55.50
C PRO A 516 16.03 20.16 -54.66
N GLU A 517 15.17 20.84 -53.90
CA GLU A 517 14.14 20.18 -53.08
C GLU A 517 12.80 19.91 -53.80
N THR A 518 12.67 20.25 -55.08
CA THR A 518 11.43 19.98 -55.83
C THR A 518 11.40 18.55 -56.40
N GLN A 519 11.41 17.52 -55.54
CA GLN A 519 11.07 16.16 -55.97
C GLN A 519 9.55 15.96 -56.01
N CYS A 520 8.98 16.07 -57.21
CA CYS A 520 7.66 15.53 -57.51
C CYS A 520 7.70 13.99 -57.49
N LEU A 521 7.31 13.36 -56.37
CA LEU A 521 6.99 11.94 -56.33
C LEU A 521 5.54 11.75 -56.82
N LEU A 522 5.38 11.27 -58.05
CA LEU A 522 4.17 10.54 -58.47
C LEU A 522 4.36 9.05 -58.13
N PRO A 523 3.30 8.30 -57.79
CA PRO A 523 3.37 6.85 -57.69
C PRO A 523 3.49 6.26 -59.11
N LEU A 524 4.67 5.76 -59.46
CA LEU A 524 4.83 4.90 -60.63
C LEU A 524 4.37 3.49 -60.27
N GLU A 525 3.27 3.04 -60.86
CA GLU A 525 3.00 1.61 -60.99
C GLU A 525 4.06 1.00 -61.93
N GLY A 526 5.06 0.33 -61.34
CA GLY A 526 6.02 -0.53 -62.04
C GLY A 526 7.43 -0.44 -61.47
N GLU A 527 7.89 -1.50 -60.79
CA GLU A 527 9.24 -1.60 -60.23
C GLU A 527 10.35 -1.44 -61.28
N PRO A 528 11.43 -0.69 -60.98
CA PRO A 528 12.74 -0.96 -61.54
C PRO A 528 13.75 -1.37 -60.46
N GLU A 529 14.57 -2.37 -60.79
CA GLU A 529 15.65 -2.89 -59.96
C GLU A 529 16.72 -1.82 -59.64
N PHE A 530 17.22 -1.81 -58.40
CA PHE A 530 18.35 -0.97 -57.97
C PHE A 530 19.67 -1.38 -58.68
N PRO A 531 20.51 -0.42 -59.14
CA PRO A 531 21.87 -0.72 -59.61
C PRO A 531 22.78 -1.11 -58.44
N SER A 532 23.61 -2.12 -58.63
CA SER A 532 24.31 -2.84 -57.58
C SER A 532 25.73 -2.34 -57.25
N GLN A 533 26.04 -1.03 -57.38
CA GLN A 533 27.39 -0.53 -57.06
C GLN A 533 27.37 0.82 -56.32
N ILE A 534 27.96 0.81 -55.12
CA ILE A 534 27.99 1.93 -54.15
C ILE A 534 28.87 3.11 -54.59
N GLU A 535 29.70 2.89 -55.62
CA GLU A 535 30.68 3.87 -56.10
C GLU A 535 30.06 4.94 -57.02
N GLU A 536 28.85 4.72 -57.56
CA GLU A 536 28.09 5.75 -58.29
C GLU A 536 27.26 6.66 -57.36
N VAL A 537 26.83 6.17 -56.19
CA VAL A 537 26.03 6.96 -55.23
C VAL A 537 26.87 8.03 -54.52
N LEU A 538 28.17 7.79 -54.33
CA LEU A 538 29.08 8.77 -53.72
C LEU A 538 29.43 9.95 -54.66
N GLY A 539 29.17 9.82 -55.96
CA GLY A 539 29.50 10.85 -56.95
C GLY A 539 28.52 12.01 -57.02
N GLU A 540 27.31 11.88 -56.46
CA GLU A 540 26.28 12.93 -56.51
C GLU A 540 26.32 13.87 -55.29
N LEU A 541 27.13 13.59 -54.27
CA LEU A 541 27.29 14.47 -53.10
C LEU A 541 28.56 15.34 -53.11
N CYS A 542 29.48 15.16 -54.06
CA CYS A 542 30.75 15.90 -54.09
C CYS A 542 31.18 16.28 -55.52
N ASP A 543 31.52 17.56 -55.74
CA ASP A 543 32.00 18.09 -57.03
C ASP A 543 33.39 17.53 -57.47
N ASP A 544 34.15 16.90 -56.56
CA ASP A 544 35.43 16.24 -56.86
C ASP A 544 35.60 14.90 -56.10
N ALA A 545 35.40 13.79 -56.82
CA ALA A 545 35.54 12.42 -56.31
C ALA A 545 37.01 11.93 -56.19
N SER A 546 38.01 12.77 -56.50
CA SER A 546 39.41 12.34 -56.51
C SER A 546 40.09 12.35 -55.13
N ASN A 547 39.46 12.93 -54.10
CA ASN A 547 39.96 12.92 -52.72
C ASN A 547 38.84 12.76 -51.67
N PRO A 548 38.44 11.51 -51.36
CA PRO A 548 37.32 11.21 -50.46
C PRO A 548 37.49 11.76 -49.03
N GLN A 549 38.74 11.89 -48.55
CA GLN A 549 39.02 12.41 -47.21
C GLN A 549 38.67 13.90 -47.09
N GLN A 550 38.91 14.68 -48.15
CA GLN A 550 38.57 16.10 -48.19
C GLN A 550 37.05 16.29 -48.29
N CYS A 551 36.38 15.48 -49.12
CA CYS A 551 34.91 15.46 -49.28
C CYS A 551 34.19 15.21 -47.94
N LEU A 552 34.69 14.28 -47.11
CA LEU A 552 34.11 14.03 -45.78
C LEU A 552 34.31 15.21 -44.82
N THR A 553 35.46 15.88 -44.90
CA THR A 553 35.80 17.03 -44.04
C THR A 553 34.95 18.24 -44.40
N ASP A 554 34.79 18.54 -45.69
CA ASP A 554 33.99 19.67 -46.18
C ASP A 554 32.48 19.45 -45.90
N GLY A 555 32.00 18.21 -45.97
CA GLY A 555 30.63 17.84 -45.60
C GLY A 555 30.35 17.97 -44.09
N GLN A 556 31.29 17.56 -43.23
CA GLN A 556 31.19 17.74 -41.79
C GLN A 556 31.16 19.23 -41.41
N ASP A 557 32.03 20.04 -42.02
CA ASP A 557 32.08 21.49 -41.77
C ASP A 557 30.77 22.20 -42.20
N ALA A 558 30.14 21.76 -43.29
CA ALA A 558 28.85 22.29 -43.75
C ALA A 558 27.71 21.94 -42.79
N ILE A 559 27.67 20.70 -42.29
CA ILE A 559 26.66 20.24 -41.32
C ILE A 559 26.84 20.95 -39.98
N CYS A 560 28.07 21.03 -39.45
CA CYS A 560 28.37 21.74 -38.20
C CYS A 560 28.04 23.24 -38.30
N SER A 561 28.28 23.88 -39.44
CA SER A 561 27.93 25.29 -39.65
C SER A 561 26.43 25.55 -39.72
N ALA A 562 25.64 24.57 -40.18
CA ALA A 562 24.19 24.69 -40.33
C ALA A 562 23.44 24.36 -39.03
N PHE A 563 23.88 23.34 -38.28
CA PHE A 563 23.12 22.79 -37.17
C PHE A 563 23.76 22.95 -35.79
N ASP A 564 25.08 23.18 -35.69
CA ASP A 564 25.78 23.42 -34.42
C ASP A 564 26.91 24.47 -34.56
N PRO A 565 26.55 25.74 -34.87
CA PRO A 565 27.53 26.78 -35.15
C PRO A 565 28.36 27.19 -33.92
N ASN A 566 27.98 26.73 -32.72
CA ASN A 566 28.67 27.01 -31.46
C ASN A 566 29.56 25.84 -30.99
N SER A 567 29.59 24.73 -31.73
CA SER A 567 30.40 23.54 -31.45
C SER A 567 30.13 22.92 -30.07
N GLU A 568 28.87 22.85 -29.66
CA GLU A 568 28.47 22.27 -28.36
C GLU A 568 28.34 20.75 -28.39
N THR A 569 28.23 20.14 -29.57
CA THR A 569 28.17 18.68 -29.75
C THR A 569 29.57 18.07 -29.81
N PRO A 570 29.77 16.83 -29.29
CA PRO A 570 31.04 16.12 -29.38
C PRO A 570 31.55 15.94 -30.83
N PHE A 571 30.62 15.81 -31.79
CA PHE A 571 30.86 15.67 -33.22
C PHE A 571 31.52 16.91 -33.86
N CYS A 572 31.11 18.11 -33.43
CA CYS A 572 31.67 19.39 -33.93
C CYS A 572 32.71 20.01 -32.98
N GLY A 573 32.83 19.52 -31.74
CA GLY A 573 33.61 20.15 -30.66
C GLY A 573 34.78 19.35 -30.09
N GLY A 574 35.08 18.14 -30.58
CA GLY A 574 36.00 17.21 -29.90
C GLY A 574 37.09 16.56 -30.75
N GLY A 575 38.11 17.30 -31.20
CA GLY A 575 39.31 16.68 -31.79
C GLY A 575 40.50 17.64 -32.01
N ASP A 576 41.70 17.21 -31.61
CA ASP A 576 42.99 17.93 -31.73
C ASP A 576 43.25 18.38 -33.19
N PRO A 577 43.52 19.67 -33.49
CA PRO A 577 43.69 20.16 -34.85
C PRO A 577 45.02 19.69 -35.43
N GLY A 578 45.03 18.54 -36.08
CA GLY A 578 46.23 18.06 -36.76
C GLY A 578 46.21 16.65 -37.35
N THR A 579 45.19 15.84 -37.07
CA THR A 579 45.07 14.50 -37.66
C THR A 579 43.70 14.32 -38.32
N PRO A 580 43.64 14.13 -39.65
CA PRO A 580 42.37 13.86 -40.32
C PRO A 580 41.83 12.50 -39.85
N PRO A 581 40.52 12.37 -39.58
CA PRO A 581 39.94 11.08 -39.23
C PRO A 581 40.13 10.10 -40.41
N GLU A 582 40.73 8.94 -40.15
CA GLU A 582 40.79 7.84 -41.12
C GLU A 582 39.43 7.13 -41.16
N LEU A 583 38.94 6.81 -42.37
CA LEU A 583 37.78 5.93 -42.56
C LEU A 583 38.10 4.55 -41.96
N PRO A 584 37.25 3.94 -41.11
CA PRO A 584 35.80 3.96 -41.20
C PRO A 584 35.09 4.17 -39.85
N VAL A 585 34.11 5.07 -39.80
CA VAL A 585 33.11 5.05 -38.71
C VAL A 585 32.01 4.08 -39.13
N ASP A 586 31.76 3.07 -38.30
CA ASP A 586 30.62 2.16 -38.50
C ASP A 586 29.33 3.01 -38.49
N PRO A 587 28.43 2.87 -39.47
CA PRO A 587 27.16 3.63 -39.49
C PRO A 587 26.34 3.52 -38.21
N THR A 588 26.52 2.42 -37.47
CA THR A 588 25.86 2.16 -36.19
C THR A 588 26.46 3.00 -35.05
N ASP A 589 27.77 3.26 -35.10
CA ASP A 589 28.47 4.11 -34.14
C ASP A 589 28.13 5.60 -34.39
N LEU A 590 28.03 6.01 -35.67
CA LEU A 590 27.62 7.37 -36.03
C LEU A 590 26.17 7.67 -35.61
N LEU A 591 25.27 6.68 -35.72
CA LEU A 591 23.88 6.83 -35.26
C LEU A 591 23.79 6.82 -33.72
N GLY A 592 24.69 6.11 -33.04
CA GLY A 592 24.76 6.07 -31.58
C GLY A 592 25.39 7.29 -30.91
N GLU A 593 26.21 8.05 -31.62
CA GLU A 593 26.72 9.34 -31.11
C GLU A 593 25.70 10.49 -31.25
N LEU A 594 24.67 10.33 -32.08
CA LEU A 594 23.59 11.30 -32.31
C LEU A 594 22.32 11.05 -31.50
N CYS A 595 22.15 9.84 -30.94
CA CYS A 595 20.92 9.40 -30.25
C CYS A 595 21.29 8.75 -28.89
N GLU A 596 20.61 9.10 -27.79
CA GLU A 596 20.91 8.51 -26.46
C GLU A 596 20.63 6.98 -26.39
N ASP A 597 19.85 6.43 -27.32
CA ASP A 597 19.53 5.00 -27.42
C ASP A 597 19.61 4.47 -28.87
N THR A 598 20.57 3.56 -29.11
CA THR A 598 20.84 2.96 -30.43
C THR A 598 19.84 1.88 -30.85
N SER A 599 18.95 1.47 -29.96
CA SER A 599 17.97 0.41 -30.25
C SER A 599 16.67 0.91 -30.87
N ASN A 600 16.46 2.24 -30.90
CA ASN A 600 15.22 2.84 -31.45
C ASN A 600 15.49 4.09 -32.32
N PRO A 601 15.83 3.91 -33.62
CA PRO A 601 16.20 5.00 -34.54
C PRO A 601 15.09 6.03 -34.81
N GLN A 602 13.84 5.72 -34.46
CA GLN A 602 12.68 6.58 -34.75
C GLN A 602 12.55 7.77 -33.80
N GLN A 603 13.35 7.82 -32.72
CA GLN A 603 13.38 8.96 -31.79
C GLN A 603 14.21 10.15 -32.30
N CYS A 604 14.96 10.00 -33.39
CA CYS A 604 15.84 11.05 -33.93
C CYS A 604 15.17 11.84 -35.07
N LEU A 605 13.93 12.29 -34.84
CA LEU A 605 13.14 13.16 -35.73
C LEU A 605 12.89 14.54 -35.12
#